data_AF-A0A844ZTS6-F1
#
_entry.id   AF-A0A844ZTS6-F1
#
_cell.length_a   1.000
_cell.length_b   1.000
_cell.length_c   1.000
_cell.angle_alpha   90.00
_cell.angle_beta   90.00
_cell.angle_gamma   90.00
#
_symmetry.space_group_name_H-M   'P 1'
#
loop_
_entity.id
_entity.type
_entity.pdbx_description
1 polymer ?
#
loop_
_entity_poly.entity_id
_entity_poly.type
_entity_poly.pdbx_seq_one_letter_code
_entity_poly.pdbx_strand_id
1 'polypeptide(L)'
;MKKLTLIALPAAFALTACGGPAEEAGEQQDDIMEAEGDMIDEQADVAEAQADMVEEQADAATGSVEKAELEQKAEELEEKADALEDKADGM
;
A
#
# COMPACT_ATOMS: atom_id res chain seq x y z
N MET A 1 -38.54 -55.51 -5.42
CA MET A 1 -37.29 -55.11 -6.12
C MET A 1 -37.00 -53.66 -5.78
N LYS A 2 -35.96 -53.41 -4.98
CA LYS A 2 -35.58 -52.10 -4.43
C LYS A 2 -34.59 -51.43 -5.39
N LYS A 3 -34.98 -50.33 -6.03
CA LYS A 3 -34.08 -49.46 -6.81
C LYS A 3 -34.14 -48.07 -6.20
N LEU A 4 -33.33 -47.85 -5.16
CA LEU A 4 -32.98 -46.54 -4.64
C LEU A 4 -31.45 -46.47 -4.66
N THR A 5 -30.89 -46.32 -5.86
CA THR A 5 -29.46 -46.02 -6.04
C THR A 5 -29.27 -44.52 -5.91
N LEU A 6 -29.03 -44.09 -4.67
CA LEU A 6 -28.08 -43.06 -4.24
C LEU A 6 -27.62 -42.07 -5.33
N ILE A 7 -28.31 -40.94 -5.42
CA ILE A 7 -27.69 -39.67 -5.82
C ILE A 7 -27.17 -39.04 -4.52
N ALA A 8 -26.01 -39.48 -4.09
CA ALA A 8 -25.15 -38.78 -3.15
C ALA A 8 -23.76 -39.27 -3.56
N LEU A 9 -22.87 -38.46 -4.10
CA LEU A 9 -22.20 -37.40 -3.34
C LEU A 9 -21.24 -36.70 -4.33
N PRO A 10 -21.39 -35.41 -4.65
CA PRO A 10 -20.27 -34.61 -5.13
C PRO A 10 -19.69 -33.70 -4.03
N ALA A 11 -20.31 -33.65 -2.84
CA ALA A 11 -19.96 -32.70 -1.79
C ALA A 11 -18.61 -32.97 -1.08
N ALA A 12 -17.98 -34.12 -1.28
CA ALA A 12 -16.73 -34.46 -0.60
C ALA A 12 -15.47 -33.77 -1.18
N PHE A 13 -15.53 -33.27 -2.43
CA PHE A 13 -14.40 -32.55 -3.04
C PHE A 13 -14.38 -31.04 -2.71
N ALA A 14 -15.43 -30.51 -2.09
CA ALA A 14 -15.50 -29.09 -1.74
C ALA A 14 -14.72 -28.73 -0.45
N LEU A 15 -14.38 -29.72 0.39
CA LEU A 15 -13.82 -29.46 1.73
C LEU A 15 -12.29 -29.38 1.77
N THR A 16 -11.57 -29.78 0.71
CA THR A 16 -10.10 -29.68 0.63
C THR A 16 -9.63 -28.40 -0.06
N ALA A 17 -10.55 -27.51 -0.41
CA ALA A 17 -10.28 -26.25 -1.09
C ALA A 17 -10.06 -25.06 -0.14
N CYS A 18 -10.21 -25.26 1.17
CA CYS A 18 -9.83 -24.30 2.22
C CYS A 18 -8.65 -24.89 3.02
N GLY A 19 -7.53 -24.17 3.10
CA GLY A 19 -6.27 -24.55 3.74
C GLY A 19 -5.29 -25.36 2.87
N GLY A 20 -5.37 -25.27 1.53
CA GLY A 20 -4.46 -25.98 0.63
C GLY A 20 -3.14 -25.22 0.36
N PRO A 21 -2.09 -25.87 -0.17
CA PRO A 21 -0.81 -25.19 -0.48
C PRO A 21 -0.94 -23.98 -1.42
N ALA A 22 -1.99 -23.96 -2.26
CA ALA A 22 -2.27 -22.83 -3.14
C ALA A 22 -2.85 -21.63 -2.39
N GLU A 23 -3.61 -21.85 -1.31
CA GLU A 23 -4.16 -20.79 -0.46
C GLU A 23 -3.07 -20.23 0.44
N GLU A 24 -2.25 -21.07 1.07
CA GLU A 24 -1.09 -20.61 1.86
C GLU A 24 -0.06 -19.84 1.01
N ALA A 25 0.06 -20.17 -0.28
CA ALA A 25 0.87 -19.39 -1.21
C ALA A 25 0.19 -18.08 -1.67
N GLY A 26 -1.14 -18.00 -1.59
CA GLY A 26 -1.90 -16.77 -1.80
C GLY A 26 -1.78 -15.84 -0.59
N GLU A 27 -2.04 -16.35 0.61
CA GLU A 27 -1.90 -15.60 1.87
C GLU A 27 -0.50 -15.00 2.02
N GLN A 28 0.57 -15.77 1.75
CA GLN A 28 1.93 -15.23 1.78
C GLN A 28 2.20 -14.16 0.72
N GLN A 29 1.51 -14.20 -0.42
CA GLN A 29 1.63 -13.13 -1.42
C GLN A 29 0.91 -11.88 -0.97
N ASP A 30 -0.27 -12.03 -0.36
CA ASP A 30 -1.02 -10.91 0.22
C ASP A 30 -0.21 -10.25 1.35
N ASP A 31 0.41 -11.03 2.25
CA ASP A 31 1.30 -10.52 3.31
C ASP A 31 2.51 -9.73 2.75
N ILE A 32 3.10 -10.21 1.65
CA ILE A 32 4.22 -9.52 0.99
C ILE A 32 3.73 -8.20 0.38
N MET A 33 2.53 -8.20 -0.21
CA MET A 33 1.94 -7.02 -0.82
C MET A 33 1.59 -5.96 0.23
N GLU A 34 1.00 -6.37 1.36
CA GLU A 34 0.75 -5.49 2.51
C GLU A 34 2.07 -4.89 3.02
N ALA A 35 3.10 -5.70 3.22
CA ALA A 35 4.41 -5.21 3.66
C ALA A 35 5.08 -4.27 2.63
N GLU A 36 4.84 -4.45 1.33
CA GLU A 36 5.31 -3.50 0.31
C GLU A 36 4.57 -2.17 0.39
N GLY A 37 3.24 -2.20 0.61
CA GLY A 37 2.41 -1.01 0.84
C GLY A 37 2.89 -0.22 2.06
N ASP A 38 3.05 -0.87 3.21
CA ASP A 38 3.54 -0.25 4.45
C ASP A 38 4.90 0.47 4.26
N MET A 39 5.81 -0.14 3.49
CA MET A 39 7.11 0.48 3.19
C MET A 39 7.00 1.70 2.28
N ILE A 40 5.96 1.79 1.45
CA ILE A 40 5.71 2.93 0.57
C ILE A 40 5.07 4.06 1.37
N ASP A 41 4.14 3.76 2.25
CA ASP A 41 3.57 4.74 3.20
C ASP A 41 4.67 5.37 4.05
N GLU A 42 5.58 4.58 4.62
CA GLU A 42 6.68 5.13 5.41
C GLU A 42 7.65 5.99 4.55
N GLN A 43 7.71 5.76 3.23
CA GLN A 43 8.44 6.66 2.33
C GLN A 43 7.69 7.97 2.07
N ALA A 44 6.36 7.94 2.05
CA ALA A 44 5.51 9.13 1.95
C ALA A 44 5.70 10.00 3.20
N ASP A 45 5.59 9.43 4.39
CA ASP A 45 5.83 10.10 5.68
C ASP A 45 7.21 10.81 5.71
N VAL A 46 8.24 10.15 5.19
CA VAL A 46 9.60 10.72 5.11
C VAL A 46 9.69 11.87 4.10
N ALA A 47 8.89 11.85 3.03
CA ALA A 47 8.81 12.94 2.07
C ALA A 47 8.06 14.14 2.64
N GLU A 48 6.93 13.93 3.32
CA GLU A 48 6.19 14.98 4.05
C GLU A 48 7.06 15.64 5.11
N ALA A 49 7.73 14.85 5.96
CA ALA A 49 8.61 15.41 6.98
C ALA A 49 9.77 16.24 6.39
N GLN A 50 10.22 15.90 5.17
CA GLN A 50 11.19 16.73 4.45
C GLN A 50 10.58 18.00 3.90
N ALA A 51 9.33 17.96 3.40
CA ALA A 51 8.61 19.15 2.98
C ALA A 51 8.45 20.12 4.14
N ASP A 52 7.96 19.66 5.30
CA ASP A 52 7.81 20.46 6.53
C ASP A 52 9.13 21.16 6.93
N MET A 53 10.24 20.42 6.89
CA MET A 53 11.56 21.01 7.19
C MET A 53 11.96 22.10 6.19
N VAL A 54 11.61 21.95 4.92
CA VAL A 54 11.90 22.93 3.87
C VAL A 54 10.98 24.15 4.01
N GLU A 55 9.72 23.98 4.37
CA GLU A 55 8.81 25.08 4.68
C GLU A 55 9.31 25.91 5.88
N GLU A 56 9.77 25.26 6.95
CA GLU A 56 10.35 25.96 8.10
C GLU A 56 11.58 26.79 7.69
N GLN A 57 12.40 26.26 6.78
CA GLN A 57 13.53 27.00 6.20
C GLN A 57 13.05 28.19 5.36
N ALA A 58 12.00 28.02 4.55
CA ALA A 58 11.40 29.08 3.75
C ALA A 58 10.87 30.22 4.62
N ASP A 59 10.26 29.89 5.75
CA ASP A 59 9.78 30.86 6.73
C ASP A 59 10.90 31.60 7.48
N ALA A 60 12.03 30.94 7.69
CA ALA A 60 13.23 31.56 8.23
C ALA A 60 14.01 32.40 7.20
N ALA A 61 13.76 32.23 5.90
CA ALA A 61 14.48 32.91 4.84
C ALA A 61 14.20 34.43 4.83
N THR A 62 15.24 35.22 4.60
CA THR A 62 15.14 36.69 4.55
C THR A 62 15.08 37.24 3.13
N GLY A 63 15.46 36.43 2.13
CA GLY A 63 15.40 36.77 0.73
C GLY A 63 14.12 36.22 0.07
N SER A 64 13.43 37.08 -0.69
CA SER A 64 12.18 36.68 -1.37
C SER A 64 12.37 35.61 -2.45
N VAL A 65 13.55 35.57 -3.08
CA VAL A 65 13.87 34.57 -4.11
C VAL A 65 14.13 33.22 -3.45
N GLU A 66 14.98 33.18 -2.43
CA GLU A 66 15.28 31.98 -1.64
C GLU A 66 14.02 31.39 -1.01
N LYS A 67 13.15 32.22 -0.42
CA LYS A 67 11.85 31.78 0.10
C LYS A 67 11.01 31.07 -0.97
N ALA A 68 10.86 31.70 -2.15
CA ALA A 68 10.08 31.12 -3.24
C ALA A 68 10.68 29.80 -3.78
N GLU A 69 12.00 29.69 -3.84
CA GLU A 69 12.67 28.45 -4.26
C GLU A 69 12.48 27.32 -3.24
N LEU A 70 12.49 27.64 -1.94
CA LEU A 70 12.24 26.68 -0.87
C LEU A 70 10.77 26.25 -0.84
N GLU A 71 9.82 27.18 -0.98
CA GLU A 71 8.39 26.86 -1.08
C GLU A 71 8.10 25.92 -2.27
N GLN A 72 8.68 26.18 -3.45
CA GLN A 72 8.54 25.27 -4.59
C GLN A 72 9.08 23.87 -4.29
N LYS A 73 10.21 23.79 -3.60
CA LYS A 73 10.82 22.51 -3.25
C LYS A 73 9.98 21.73 -2.22
N ALA A 74 9.34 22.42 -1.28
CA ALA A 74 8.41 21.79 -0.35
C ALA A 74 7.21 21.21 -1.11
N GLU A 75 6.61 21.98 -2.02
CA GLU A 75 5.49 21.53 -2.87
C GLU A 75 5.87 20.31 -3.73
N GLU A 76 7.09 20.25 -4.29
CA GLU A 76 7.59 19.06 -5.01
C GLU A 76 7.74 17.82 -4.10
N LEU A 77 8.04 18.02 -2.82
CA LEU A 77 8.16 16.92 -1.86
C LEU A 77 6.79 16.42 -1.41
N GLU A 78 5.82 17.31 -1.22
CA GLU A 78 4.42 16.98 -0.95
C GLU A 78 3.80 16.22 -2.12
N GLU A 79 3.94 16.70 -3.36
CA GLU A 79 3.43 15.99 -4.54
C GLU A 79 4.03 14.58 -4.66
N LYS A 80 5.28 14.41 -4.23
CA LYS A 80 5.92 13.10 -4.18
C LYS A 80 5.34 12.23 -3.06
N ALA A 81 5.02 12.79 -1.89
CA ALA A 81 4.37 12.06 -0.81
C ALA A 81 2.99 11.58 -1.25
N ASP A 82 2.16 12.48 -1.80
CA ASP A 82 0.83 12.15 -2.36
C ASP A 82 0.91 11.01 -3.37
N ALA A 83 1.89 11.06 -4.29
CA ALA A 83 2.06 10.02 -5.30
C ALA A 83 2.51 8.66 -4.71
N LEU A 84 3.15 8.65 -3.54
CA LEU A 84 3.51 7.43 -2.83
C LEU A 84 2.30 6.88 -2.08
N GLU A 85 1.52 7.71 -1.40
CA GLU A 85 0.26 7.31 -0.74
C GLU A 85 -0.73 6.72 -1.74
N ASP A 86 -0.99 7.43 -2.86
CA ASP A 86 -1.86 6.94 -3.94
C ASP A 86 -1.40 5.58 -4.48
N LYS A 87 -0.08 5.33 -4.47
CA LYS A 87 0.49 4.07 -4.92
C LYS A 87 0.25 2.96 -3.89
N ALA A 88 0.40 3.25 -2.61
CA ALA A 88 0.16 2.29 -1.52
C ALA A 88 -1.32 1.93 -1.42
N ASP A 89 -2.22 2.91 -1.48
CA ASP A 89 -3.68 2.73 -1.50
C ASP A 89 -4.18 1.90 -2.71
N GLY A 90 -3.42 1.95 -3.80
CA GLY A 90 -3.70 1.21 -5.02
C GLY A 90 -3.25 -0.26 -5.02
N MET A 91 -2.57 -0.72 -3.96
CA MET A 91 -2.07 -2.10 -3.82
C MET A 91 -3.16 -3.05 -3.31
#